data_AF-A0A939DTA1-F1
#
_entry.id   AF-A0A939DTA1-F1
#
_cell.length_a   1.000
_cell.length_b   1.000
_cell.length_c   1.000
_cell.angle_alpha   90.00
_cell.angle_beta   90.00
_cell.angle_gamma   90.00
#
_symmetry.space_group_name_H-M   'P 1'
#
loop_
_entity.id
_entity.type
_entity.pdbx_description
1 polymer ?
#
loop_
_entity_poly.entity_id
_entity_poly.type
_entity_poly.pdbx_seq_one_letter_code
_entity_poly.pdbx_strand_id
1 'polypeptide(L)'
;EINRASPKTQSALLEAMEERQVSLDGQTHTLPSPFFVIGTQNPLHQAGTYPLPESQLDRFLMRIQLGYPNWQAEKAMLQQPHHERGQTLPTMIDNMLRASLQKQVHDVHASDAILDYIL
;
A
#
# COMPACT_ATOMS: atom_id res chain seq x y z
N GLU A 1 11.55 -3.66 2.50
CA GLU A 1 11.96 -2.31 2.05
C GLU A 1 12.18 -2.33 0.55
N ILE A 2 11.32 -1.67 -0.21
CA ILE A 2 11.35 -1.73 -1.69
C ILE A 2 12.66 -1.17 -2.26
N ASN A 3 13.25 -0.17 -1.60
CA ASN A 3 14.49 0.47 -2.00
C ASN A 3 15.75 -0.35 -1.70
N ARG A 4 15.64 -1.54 -1.12
CA ARG A 4 16.79 -2.47 -0.95
C ARG A 4 16.77 -3.63 -1.94
N ALA A 5 15.67 -3.78 -2.67
CA ALA A 5 15.58 -4.73 -3.76
C ALA A 5 16.37 -4.22 -4.98
N SER A 6 16.88 -5.14 -5.79
CA SER A 6 17.50 -4.77 -7.07
C SER A 6 16.52 -4.00 -7.95
N PRO A 7 17.00 -3.11 -8.85
CA PRO A 7 16.12 -2.42 -9.80
C PRO A 7 15.23 -3.37 -10.62
N LYS A 8 15.73 -4.56 -10.97
CA LYS A 8 14.95 -5.59 -11.68
C LYS A 8 13.76 -6.08 -10.85
N THR A 9 13.98 -6.31 -9.56
CA THR A 9 12.93 -6.74 -8.62
C THR A 9 11.91 -5.63 -8.38
N GLN A 10 12.36 -4.37 -8.30
CA GLN A 10 11.48 -3.21 -8.19
C GLN A 10 10.57 -3.11 -9.43
N SER A 11 11.14 -3.20 -10.64
CA SER A 11 10.37 -3.18 -11.88
C SER A 11 9.34 -4.31 -11.96
N ALA A 12 9.70 -5.53 -11.56
CA ALA A 12 8.77 -6.66 -11.55
C ALA A 12 7.57 -6.44 -10.61
N LEU A 13 7.78 -5.81 -9.44
CA LEU A 13 6.69 -5.44 -8.54
C LEU A 13 5.76 -4.40 -9.19
N LEU A 14 6.33 -3.39 -9.83
CA LEU A 14 5.55 -2.31 -10.47
C LEU A 14 4.77 -2.83 -11.69
N GLU A 15 5.37 -3.74 -12.46
CA GLU A 15 4.68 -4.44 -13.54
C GLU A 15 3.50 -5.25 -13.01
N ALA A 16 3.69 -5.98 -11.90
CA ALA A 16 2.62 -6.73 -11.25
C ALA A 16 1.49 -5.80 -10.74
N MET A 17 1.83 -4.60 -10.26
CA MET A 17 0.84 -3.59 -9.83
C MET A 17 0.03 -3.05 -11.02
N GLU A 18 0.68 -2.79 -12.15
CA GLU A 18 0.06 -2.22 -13.34
C GLU A 18 -0.79 -3.26 -14.10
N GLU A 19 -0.18 -4.41 -14.41
CA GLU A 19 -0.77 -5.44 -15.26
C GLU A 19 -1.67 -6.41 -14.49
N ARG A 20 -1.63 -6.38 -13.16
CA ARG A 20 -2.37 -7.31 -12.27
C ARG A 20 -2.13 -8.79 -12.59
N GLN A 21 -0.95 -9.11 -13.09
CA GLN A 21 -0.53 -10.46 -13.42
C GLN A 21 0.99 -10.60 -13.28
N VAL A 22 1.46 -11.83 -13.18
CA VAL A 22 2.89 -12.16 -13.12
C VAL A 22 3.20 -13.32 -14.04
N SER A 23 4.38 -13.32 -14.65
CA SER A 23 4.85 -14.41 -15.51
C SER A 23 5.92 -15.23 -14.80
N LEU A 24 5.71 -16.54 -14.67
CA LEU A 24 6.65 -17.50 -14.10
C LEU A 24 6.83 -18.66 -15.08
N ASP A 25 8.07 -18.97 -15.46
CA ASP A 25 8.42 -20.07 -16.37
C ASP A 25 7.59 -20.11 -17.67
N GLY A 26 7.30 -18.94 -18.23
CA GLY A 26 6.52 -18.77 -19.46
C GLY A 26 5.00 -18.90 -19.28
N GLN A 27 4.50 -19.08 -18.05
CA GLN A 27 3.07 -19.08 -17.73
C GLN A 27 2.67 -17.80 -17.01
N THR A 28 1.57 -17.20 -17.45
CA THR A 28 0.99 -15.99 -16.86
C THR A 28 -0.04 -16.37 -15.79
N HIS A 29 0.10 -15.76 -14.60
CA HIS A 29 -0.81 -15.93 -13.47
C HIS A 29 -1.45 -14.59 -13.11
N THR A 30 -2.78 -14.54 -13.10
CA THR A 30 -3.54 -13.36 -12.68
C THR A 30 -3.45 -13.18 -11.17
N LEU A 31 -3.29 -11.94 -10.71
CA LEU A 31 -3.30 -11.60 -9.29
C LEU A 31 -4.73 -11.58 -8.74
N PRO A 32 -4.91 -11.89 -7.44
CA PRO A 32 -6.23 -11.91 -6.83
C PRO A 32 -6.89 -10.52 -6.85
N SER A 33 -8.21 -10.48 -6.89
CA SER A 33 -8.96 -9.23 -6.72
C SER A 33 -9.62 -9.20 -5.34
N PRO A 34 -9.30 -8.20 -4.48
CA PRO A 34 -8.46 -7.04 -4.71
C PRO A 34 -6.97 -7.37 -4.52
N PHE A 35 -6.13 -6.61 -5.19
CA PHE A 35 -4.68 -6.59 -4.99
C PHE A 35 -4.27 -5.17 -4.63
N PHE A 36 -3.53 -5.02 -3.53
CA PHE A 36 -2.94 -3.75 -3.14
C PHE A 36 -1.54 -3.99 -2.57
N VAL A 37 -0.67 -3.01 -2.75
CA VAL A 37 0.73 -3.08 -2.30
C VAL A 37 0.98 -1.98 -1.28
N ILE A 38 1.57 -2.37 -0.15
CA ILE A 38 2.16 -1.43 0.81
C ILE A 38 3.67 -1.56 0.72
N GLY A 39 4.31 -0.55 0.12
CA GLY A 39 5.77 -0.46 0.02
C GLY A 39 6.34 0.40 1.15
N THR A 40 7.36 -0.10 1.84
CA THR A 40 8.15 0.70 2.78
C THR A 40 9.50 1.06 2.19
N GLN A 41 9.97 2.28 2.44
CA GLN A 41 11.32 2.73 2.11
C GLN A 41 12.02 3.20 3.38
N ASN A 42 13.26 2.76 3.60
CA ASN A 42 14.12 3.34 4.63
C ASN A 42 14.93 4.51 4.06
N PRO A 43 15.34 5.49 4.89
CA PRO A 43 16.11 6.65 4.44
C PRO A 43 17.40 6.26 3.70
N LEU A 44 17.76 7.04 2.67
CA LEU A 44 18.80 6.77 1.67
C LEU A 44 20.25 6.76 2.19
N HIS A 45 20.47 6.88 3.50
CA HIS A 45 21.80 6.97 4.10
C HIS A 45 22.48 5.61 4.33
N GLN A 46 21.88 4.50 3.88
CA GLN A 46 22.45 3.17 3.98
C GLN A 46 23.01 2.70 2.64
N ALA A 47 24.26 2.20 2.66
CA ALA A 47 24.87 1.57 1.50
C ALA A 47 24.03 0.37 1.02
N GLY A 48 23.92 0.19 -0.31
CA GLY A 48 23.13 -0.89 -0.90
C GLY A 48 21.63 -0.57 -1.03
N THR A 49 21.26 0.70 -1.15
CA THR A 49 19.89 1.12 -1.49
C THR A 49 19.81 1.65 -2.92
N TYR A 50 18.72 1.32 -3.61
CA TYR A 50 18.33 1.79 -4.93
C TYR A 50 17.06 2.63 -4.76
N PRO A 51 17.15 3.97 -4.79
CA PRO A 51 15.97 4.82 -4.72
C PRO A 51 15.04 4.52 -5.89
N LEU A 52 13.73 4.55 -5.64
CA LEU A 52 12.75 4.51 -6.73
C LEU A 52 12.75 5.89 -7.40
N PRO A 53 12.92 5.98 -8.73
CA PRO A 53 12.67 7.20 -9.49
C PRO A 53 11.26 7.73 -9.25
N GLU A 54 11.06 9.03 -9.39
CA GLU A 54 9.75 9.68 -9.21
C GLU A 54 8.66 9.04 -10.09
N SER A 55 8.98 8.75 -11.35
CA SER A 55 8.07 8.05 -12.27
C SER A 55 7.64 6.64 -11.82
N GLN A 56 8.39 6.01 -10.92
CA GLN A 56 8.00 4.74 -10.30
C GLN A 56 7.14 4.96 -9.05
N LEU A 57 7.41 6.03 -8.30
CA LEU A 57 6.60 6.40 -7.14
C LEU A 57 5.20 6.87 -7.54
N ASP A 58 5.03 7.47 -8.71
CA ASP A 58 3.72 7.88 -9.25
C ASP A 58 2.72 6.72 -9.42
N ARG A 59 3.20 5.47 -9.43
CA ARG A 59 2.34 4.28 -9.46
C ARG A 59 1.69 3.96 -8.11
N PHE A 60 2.08 4.65 -7.04
CA PHE A 60 1.45 4.52 -5.73
C PHE A 60 0.43 5.66 -5.55
N LEU A 61 -0.82 5.29 -5.27
CA LEU A 61 -1.90 6.27 -5.05
C LEU A 61 -1.58 7.27 -3.92
N MET A 62 -0.87 6.83 -2.88
CA MET A 62 -0.53 7.66 -1.73
C MET A 62 0.88 7.35 -1.22
N ARG A 63 1.56 8.40 -0.75
CA ARG A 63 2.81 8.30 0.02
C ARG A 63 2.59 8.84 1.43
N ILE A 64 2.85 8.01 2.43
CA ILE A 64 2.68 8.38 3.84
C ILE A 64 4.06 8.49 4.49
N GLN A 65 4.32 9.60 5.19
CA GLN A 65 5.50 9.75 6.02
C GLN A 65 5.14 9.34 7.46
N LEU A 66 5.75 8.26 7.93
CA LEU A 66 5.57 7.79 9.30
C LEU A 66 6.60 8.47 10.22
N GLY A 67 6.12 9.31 11.13
CA GLY A 67 6.92 9.87 12.22
C GLY A 67 6.90 8.97 13.46
N TYR A 68 7.56 9.43 14.52
CA TYR A 68 7.45 8.80 15.82
C TYR A 68 6.08 9.10 16.46
N PRO A 69 5.52 8.15 17.23
CA PRO A 69 4.35 8.44 18.04
C PRO A 69 4.65 9.60 19.00
N ASN A 70 3.62 10.37 19.38
CA ASN A 70 3.78 11.33 20.45
C ASN A 70 4.05 10.60 21.79
N TRP A 71 4.55 11.35 22.78
CA TRP A 71 4.91 10.79 24.09
C TRP A 71 3.79 9.96 24.74
N GLN A 72 2.53 10.39 24.60
CA GLN A 72 1.39 9.71 25.22
C GLN A 72 1.14 8.35 24.57
N ALA A 73 1.16 8.31 23.24
CA ALA A 73 1.03 7.09 22.46
C ALA A 73 2.21 6.14 22.72
N GLU A 74 3.44 6.65 22.76
CA GLU A 74 4.62 5.84 23.06
C GLU A 74 4.57 5.22 24.46
N LYS A 75 4.20 6.01 25.47
CA LYS A 75 4.00 5.50 26.83
C LYS A 75 2.91 4.43 26.88
N ALA A 76 1.79 4.64 26.21
CA ALA A 76 0.70 3.65 26.15
C ALA A 76 1.17 2.33 25.50
N MET A 77 1.94 2.42 24.40
CA MET A 77 2.52 1.25 23.73
C MET A 77 3.48 0.45 24.63
N LEU A 78 4.25 1.13 25.50
CA LEU A 78 5.15 0.49 26.47
C LEU A 78 4.42 -0.15 27.65
N GLN A 79 3.28 0.42 28.05
CA GLN A 79 2.45 -0.12 29.13
C GLN A 79 1.60 -1.31 28.69
N GLN A 80 1.44 -1.52 27.38
CA GLN A 80 0.58 -2.55 26.83
C GLN A 80 1.18 -3.96 27.11
N PRO A 81 0.45 -4.85 27.82
CA PRO A 81 0.97 -6.16 28.19
C PRO A 81 1.31 -7.03 26.98
N HIS A 82 2.41 -7.77 27.05
CA HIS A 82 2.86 -8.65 25.95
C HIS A 82 1.85 -9.72 25.52
N HIS A 83 0.93 -10.14 26.41
CA HIS A 83 -0.08 -11.17 26.11
C HIS A 83 -1.29 -10.66 25.33
N GLU A 84 -1.49 -9.34 25.20
CA GLU A 84 -2.51 -8.76 24.32
C GLU A 84 -2.02 -8.63 22.87
N ARG A 85 -0.71 -8.79 22.63
CA ARG A 85 -0.14 -8.78 21.28
C ARG A 85 -0.49 -10.07 20.56
N GLY A 86 -1.40 -9.99 19.59
CA GLY A 86 -1.79 -11.11 18.74
C GLY A 86 -3.19 -11.67 19.00
N GLN A 87 -4.05 -10.94 19.72
CA GLN A 87 -5.47 -11.30 19.77
C GLN A 87 -6.07 -11.31 18.37
N THR A 88 -6.82 -12.37 18.06
CA THR A 88 -7.57 -12.45 16.82
C THR A 88 -8.73 -11.46 16.89
N LEU A 89 -8.70 -10.45 16.01
CA LEU A 89 -9.80 -9.52 15.87
C LEU A 89 -10.91 -10.17 15.03
N PRO A 90 -12.20 -9.97 15.39
CA PRO A 90 -13.29 -10.44 14.56
C PRO A 90 -13.28 -9.72 13.21
N THR A 91 -13.54 -10.47 12.14
CA THR A 91 -13.72 -9.89 10.81
C THR A 91 -15.04 -9.11 10.77
N MET A 92 -14.96 -7.78 10.70
CA MET A 92 -16.13 -6.91 10.63
C MET A 92 -16.62 -6.67 9.19
N ILE A 93 -15.74 -6.82 8.20
CA ILE A 93 -16.03 -6.59 6.78
C ILE A 93 -15.58 -7.83 6.01
N ASP A 94 -16.55 -8.56 5.46
CA ASP A 94 -16.27 -9.70 4.59
C ASP A 94 -16.04 -9.29 3.13
N ASN A 95 -15.74 -10.26 2.27
CA ASN A 95 -15.49 -10.01 0.86
C ASN A 95 -16.71 -9.49 0.08
N MET A 96 -17.92 -9.90 0.47
CA MET A 96 -19.15 -9.50 -0.20
C MET A 96 -19.48 -8.04 0.13
N LEU A 97 -19.44 -7.68 1.41
CA LEU A 97 -19.62 -6.31 1.89
C LEU A 97 -18.55 -5.40 1.33
N ARG A 98 -17.27 -5.82 1.34
CA ARG A 98 -16.17 -5.04 0.74
C ARG A 98 -16.42 -4.75 -0.74
N ALA A 99 -16.82 -5.74 -1.54
CA ALA A 99 -17.12 -5.54 -2.96
C ALA A 99 -18.30 -4.58 -3.17
N SER A 100 -19.33 -4.66 -2.32
CA SER A 100 -20.45 -3.71 -2.33
C SER A 100 -20.00 -2.29 -2.01
N LEU A 101 -19.18 -2.09 -0.99
CA LEU A 101 -18.62 -0.78 -0.62
C LEU A 101 -17.76 -0.19 -1.75
N GLN A 102 -16.91 -1.00 -2.39
CA GLN A 102 -16.11 -0.55 -3.54
C GLN A 102 -16.98 -0.07 -4.70
N LYS A 103 -18.11 -0.75 -4.96
CA LYS A 103 -19.04 -0.33 -6.01
C LYS A 103 -19.71 1.01 -5.67
N GLN A 104 -20.10 1.21 -4.41
CA GLN A 104 -20.76 2.45 -3.96
C GLN A 104 -19.86 3.69 -4.08
N VAL A 105 -18.54 3.55 -4.08
CA VAL A 105 -17.62 4.68 -4.32
C VAL A 105 -17.87 5.32 -5.69
N HIS A 106 -18.30 4.55 -6.70
CA HIS A 106 -18.62 5.10 -8.02
C HIS A 106 -19.89 5.95 -8.04
N ASP A 107 -20.74 5.83 -7.02
CA ASP A 107 -21.99 6.60 -6.90
C ASP A 107 -21.76 7.93 -6.16
N VAL A 108 -20.52 8.22 -5.73
CA VAL A 108 -20.17 9.48 -5.07
C VAL A 108 -20.22 10.62 -6.09
N HIS A 109 -21.13 11.56 -5.88
CA HIS A 109 -21.28 12.73 -6.75
C HIS A 109 -20.06 13.66 -6.65
N ALA A 110 -19.44 13.95 -7.79
CA ALA A 110 -18.50 15.06 -7.95
C ALA A 110 -19.22 16.25 -8.59
N SER A 111 -19.32 17.36 -7.86
CA SER A 111 -19.92 18.60 -8.39
C SER A 111 -19.03 19.24 -9.44
N ASP A 112 -19.62 19.96 -10.40
CA ASP A 112 -18.88 20.69 -11.45
C ASP A 112 -17.78 21.59 -10.89
N ALA A 113 -18.03 22.29 -9.77
CA ALA A 113 -17.03 23.14 -9.12
C ALA A 113 -15.75 22.38 -8.67
N ILE A 114 -15.86 21.10 -8.33
CA ILE A 114 -14.71 20.25 -7.98
C ILE A 114 -14.03 19.73 -9.25
N LEU A 115 -14.81 19.39 -10.28
CA LEU A 115 -14.27 18.95 -11.57
C LEU A 115 -13.45 20.08 -12.22
N ASP A 116 -13.98 21.31 -12.22
CA ASP A 116 -13.32 22.52 -12.72
C ASP A 116 -12.08 22.90 -11.90
N TYR A 117 -12.02 22.52 -10.63
CA TYR A 117 -10.84 22.76 -9.79
C TYR A 117 -9.71 21.76 -10.07
N ILE A 118 -10.03 20.53 -10.49
CA ILE A 118 -9.06 19.46 -10.73
C ILE A 118 -8.44 19.55 -12.14
N LEU A 119 -9.21 19.99 -13.14
CA LEU A 119 -8.77 20.15 -14.54
C LEU A 119 -7.94 21.42 -14.74
#